data_AF-A0A132EQH2-F1
#
_entry.id   AF-A0A132EQH2-F1
#
_cell.length_a   1.000
_cell.length_b   1.000
_cell.length_c   1.000
_cell.angle_alpha   90.00
_cell.angle_beta   90.00
_cell.angle_gamma   90.00
#
_symmetry.space_group_name_H-M   'P 1'
#
loop_
_entity.id
_entity.type
_entity.pdbx_description
1 polymer ?
#
loop_
_entity_poly.entity_id
_entity_poly.type
_entity_poly.pdbx_seq_one_letter_code
_entity_poly.pdbx_strand_id
1 'polypeptide(L)'
;MIFRQLFDPQSSTYTYLLADHASREALLIDPVFEQVRRDSALLDELGLRLVATVDTHVHADHVTGAWLLKQRTGSAIAISAASGAQGADRYLRDGDRCAFGARYLTVRATPGHTNGCISLVLDDESMAFTGDCLLIRGTGRTDFQQGDPRALYRAVHGRLFTLPAACLLYPAHDYRGLTATSVGEERRFNPRLGGDLSEDDFAGYMHNLGLPHPRQIDVAVPANLLCGVAASAPDAQAEADWAPLVYTFAGFWEIDPQWLEDHLPAVQVVDVREPDEFTGPLGHLPGATSIPLGELAARAGELARDRPVVTVCRAGGRSAQATVLLRKAGFDAVANLGGGMLRWRAEGRLAMDGTA
;
A
#
# COMPACT_ATOMS: atom_id res chain seq x y z
N MET A 1 -0.46 -16.64 10.85
CA MET A 1 -0.73 -15.21 10.56
C MET A 1 -0.03 -14.88 9.25
N ILE A 2 -0.68 -14.10 8.39
CA ILE A 2 -0.06 -13.52 7.19
C ILE A 2 0.46 -12.13 7.59
N PHE A 3 1.67 -11.81 7.15
CA PHE A 3 2.32 -10.53 7.41
C PHE A 3 3.00 -10.01 6.15
N ARG A 4 2.79 -8.74 5.81
CA ARG A 4 3.54 -8.00 4.79
C ARG A 4 3.90 -6.62 5.31
N GLN A 5 5.14 -6.23 5.06
CA GLN A 5 5.61 -4.86 5.20
C GLN A 5 5.75 -4.29 3.79
N LEU A 6 5.08 -3.18 3.54
CA LEU A 6 5.12 -2.44 2.28
C LEU A 6 5.79 -1.10 2.54
N PHE A 7 6.46 -0.56 1.54
CA PHE A 7 7.20 0.69 1.65
C PHE A 7 6.73 1.69 0.61
N ASP A 8 6.47 2.93 1.02
CA ASP A 8 6.28 4.06 0.13
C ASP A 8 7.60 4.85 0.00
N PRO A 9 8.21 4.91 -1.19
CA PRO A 9 9.50 5.57 -1.36
C PRO A 9 9.43 7.11 -1.33
N GLN A 10 8.25 7.72 -1.45
CA GLN A 10 8.12 9.18 -1.49
C GLN A 10 8.16 9.79 -0.08
N SER A 11 7.48 9.13 0.86
CA SER A 11 7.37 9.50 2.27
C SER A 11 8.30 8.71 3.19
N SER A 12 8.87 7.62 2.69
CA SER A 12 9.59 6.60 3.47
C SER A 12 8.72 5.88 4.50
N THR A 13 7.40 5.84 4.28
CA THR A 13 6.45 5.19 5.17
C THR A 13 6.43 3.68 4.97
N TYR A 14 6.36 2.95 6.08
CA TYR A 14 5.99 1.55 6.12
C TYR A 14 4.49 1.39 6.39
N THR A 15 3.83 0.63 5.52
CA THR A 15 2.47 0.15 5.70
C THR A 15 2.51 -1.34 6.05
N TYR A 16 1.70 -1.78 7.02
CA TYR A 16 1.72 -3.18 7.47
C TYR A 16 0.38 -3.87 7.26
N LEU A 17 0.38 -4.94 6.48
CA LEU A 17 -0.77 -5.83 6.31
C LEU A 17 -0.63 -7.05 7.22
N LEU A 18 -1.60 -7.21 8.11
CA LEU A 18 -1.72 -8.38 9.00
C LEU A 18 -3.02 -9.09 8.68
N ALA A 19 -2.99 -10.41 8.57
CA ALA A 19 -4.23 -11.17 8.41
C ALA A 19 -4.22 -12.51 9.15
N ASP A 20 -5.41 -12.91 9.59
CA ASP A 20 -5.64 -14.25 10.09
C ASP A 20 -5.75 -15.24 8.93
N HIS A 21 -5.05 -16.37 9.05
CA HIS A 21 -4.98 -17.35 7.96
C HIS A 21 -6.32 -18.05 7.74
N ALA A 22 -7.07 -18.30 8.82
CA ALA A 22 -8.31 -19.06 8.78
C ALA A 22 -9.49 -18.20 8.29
N SER A 23 -9.74 -17.06 8.93
CA SER A 23 -10.87 -16.18 8.59
C SER A 23 -10.62 -15.30 7.35
N ARG A 24 -9.35 -15.13 6.94
CA ARG A 24 -8.91 -14.18 5.92
C ARG A 24 -9.15 -12.71 6.27
N GLU A 25 -9.57 -12.41 7.50
CA GLU A 25 -9.75 -11.04 7.97
C GLU A 25 -8.39 -10.37 8.16
N ALA A 26 -8.30 -9.10 7.74
CA ALA A 26 -7.06 -8.35 7.72
C ALA A 26 -7.17 -6.95 8.32
N LEU A 27 -6.07 -6.48 8.93
CA LEU A 27 -5.83 -5.08 9.26
C LEU A 27 -4.73 -4.52 8.36
N LEU A 28 -4.83 -3.23 8.05
CA LEU A 28 -3.79 -2.48 7.37
C LEU A 28 -3.41 -1.26 8.21
N ILE A 29 -2.15 -1.21 8.65
CA ILE A 29 -1.62 -0.16 9.52
C ILE A 29 -0.90 0.89 8.67
N ASP A 30 -1.20 2.17 8.90
CA ASP A 30 -0.61 3.34 8.24
C ASP A 30 -0.62 3.24 6.69
N PRO A 31 -1.80 3.07 6.05
CA PRO A 31 -1.90 3.06 4.60
C PRO A 31 -1.61 4.44 4.00
N VAL A 32 -0.88 4.48 2.89
CA VAL A 32 -0.55 5.73 2.18
C VAL A 32 -1.54 5.97 1.04
N PHE A 33 -2.04 7.20 0.89
CA PHE A 33 -3.05 7.57 -0.11
C PHE A 33 -2.65 7.11 -1.51
N GLU A 34 -1.46 7.48 -1.99
CA GLU A 34 -0.96 7.12 -3.33
C GLU A 34 -0.86 5.61 -3.56
N GLN A 35 -0.74 4.82 -2.48
CA GLN A 35 -0.57 3.37 -2.52
C GLN A 35 -1.86 2.57 -2.41
N VAL A 36 -3.03 3.22 -2.24
CA VAL A 36 -4.32 2.51 -2.06
C VAL A 36 -4.61 1.50 -3.17
N ARG A 37 -4.22 1.78 -4.44
CA ARG A 37 -4.36 0.81 -5.54
C ARG A 37 -3.50 -0.42 -5.34
N ARG A 38 -2.23 -0.25 -4.98
CA ARG A 38 -1.28 -1.33 -4.68
C ARG A 38 -1.81 -2.18 -3.52
N ASP A 39 -2.26 -1.51 -2.46
CA ASP A 39 -2.70 -2.19 -1.24
C ASP A 39 -4.01 -2.96 -1.47
N SER A 40 -4.95 -2.40 -2.25
CA SER A 40 -6.18 -3.10 -2.68
C SER A 40 -5.85 -4.33 -3.52
N ALA A 41 -4.95 -4.19 -4.49
CA ALA A 41 -4.53 -5.32 -5.33
C ALA A 41 -3.88 -6.45 -4.53
N LEU A 42 -3.08 -6.13 -3.51
CA LEU A 42 -2.49 -7.13 -2.63
C LEU A 42 -3.54 -7.86 -1.78
N LEU A 43 -4.56 -7.15 -1.30
CA LEU A 43 -5.69 -7.75 -0.57
C LEU A 43 -6.43 -8.75 -1.47
N ASP A 44 -6.71 -8.37 -2.72
CA ASP A 44 -7.41 -9.21 -3.69
C ASP A 44 -6.58 -10.43 -4.08
N GLU A 45 -5.30 -10.26 -4.41
CA GLU A 45 -4.38 -11.36 -4.76
C GLU A 45 -4.21 -12.36 -3.62
N LEU A 46 -4.19 -11.88 -2.38
CA LEU A 46 -4.14 -12.74 -1.20
C LEU A 46 -5.52 -13.24 -0.77
N GLY A 47 -6.62 -12.85 -1.40
CA GLY A 47 -7.98 -13.24 -1.00
C GLY A 47 -8.26 -12.89 0.47
N LEU A 48 -8.01 -11.63 0.83
CA LEU A 48 -8.16 -11.11 2.19
C LEU A 48 -9.32 -10.12 2.27
N ARG A 49 -10.02 -10.12 3.40
CA ARG A 49 -11.07 -9.16 3.71
C ARG A 49 -10.54 -8.13 4.69
N LEU A 50 -10.31 -6.90 4.22
CA LEU A 50 -9.88 -5.79 5.07
C LEU A 50 -11.00 -5.39 6.03
N VAL A 51 -10.82 -5.61 7.33
CA VAL A 51 -11.82 -5.25 8.36
C VAL A 51 -11.64 -3.82 8.84
N ALA A 52 -10.41 -3.34 8.93
CA ALA A 52 -10.12 -1.96 9.29
C ALA A 52 -8.74 -1.50 8.82
N THR A 53 -8.64 -0.21 8.52
CA THR A 53 -7.37 0.51 8.52
C THR A 53 -7.11 1.09 9.90
N VAL A 54 -5.84 1.14 10.33
CA VAL A 54 -5.45 1.70 11.62
C VAL A 54 -4.30 2.68 11.43
N ASP A 55 -4.55 3.96 11.65
CA ASP A 55 -3.50 4.97 11.68
C ASP A 55 -2.91 5.07 13.09
N THR A 56 -1.59 4.95 13.20
CA THR A 56 -0.85 5.07 14.47
C THR A 56 -0.90 6.50 15.02
N HIS A 57 -1.00 7.49 14.13
CA HIS A 57 -1.14 8.91 14.44
C HIS A 57 -1.64 9.70 13.21
N VAL A 58 -1.87 11.01 13.37
CA VAL A 58 -2.10 11.90 12.23
C VAL A 58 -0.75 12.16 11.57
N HIS A 59 -0.51 11.59 10.40
CA HIS A 59 0.75 11.72 9.67
C HIS A 59 0.95 13.14 9.11
N ALA A 60 2.20 13.58 9.00
CA ALA A 60 2.58 14.92 8.52
C ALA A 60 3.37 14.91 7.20
N ASP A 61 3.71 13.73 6.71
CA ASP A 61 4.57 13.48 5.56
C ASP A 61 3.80 12.89 4.36
N HIS A 62 2.66 12.26 4.61
CA HIS A 62 1.74 11.72 3.60
C HIS A 62 0.27 11.85 4.02
N VAL A 63 -0.65 11.78 3.05
CA VAL A 63 -2.09 11.64 3.32
C VAL A 63 -2.41 10.17 3.54
N THR A 64 -3.18 9.82 4.58
CA THR A 64 -3.60 8.44 4.82
C THR A 64 -4.53 7.93 3.72
N GLY A 65 -4.36 6.66 3.34
CA GLY A 65 -5.25 5.95 2.42
C GLY A 65 -6.54 5.45 3.06
N ALA A 66 -6.74 5.67 4.36
CA ALA A 66 -7.85 5.11 5.14
C ALA A 66 -9.24 5.41 4.53
N TRP A 67 -9.54 6.67 4.22
CA TRP A 67 -10.84 7.03 3.63
C TRP A 67 -11.11 6.32 2.30
N LEU A 68 -10.13 6.28 1.40
CA LEU A 68 -10.34 5.65 0.10
C LEU A 68 -10.44 4.13 0.19
N LEU A 69 -9.65 3.49 1.06
CA LEU A 69 -9.78 2.06 1.31
C LEU A 69 -11.16 1.72 1.88
N LYS A 70 -11.71 2.55 2.76
CA LYS A 70 -13.10 2.41 3.21
C LYS A 70 -14.08 2.48 2.05
N GLN A 71 -13.94 3.45 1.14
CA GLN A 71 -14.84 3.55 -0.03
C GLN A 71 -14.74 2.31 -0.94
N ARG A 72 -13.54 1.75 -1.12
CA ARG A 72 -13.29 0.61 -2.01
C ARG A 72 -13.69 -0.74 -1.40
N THR A 73 -13.46 -0.93 -0.10
CA THR A 73 -13.52 -2.24 0.56
C THR A 73 -14.61 -2.35 1.62
N GLY A 74 -15.19 -1.23 2.05
CA GLY A 74 -16.09 -1.17 3.20
C GLY A 74 -15.40 -1.34 4.56
N SER A 75 -14.07 -1.30 4.62
CA SER A 75 -13.30 -1.37 5.87
C SER A 75 -13.62 -0.21 6.82
N ALA A 76 -13.48 -0.44 8.12
CA ALA A 76 -13.62 0.62 9.12
C ALA A 76 -12.33 1.44 9.25
N ILE A 77 -12.46 2.74 9.53
CA ILE A 77 -11.32 3.61 9.83
C ILE A 77 -11.13 3.66 11.34
N ALA A 78 -9.95 3.28 11.83
CA ALA A 78 -9.59 3.37 13.24
C ALA A 78 -8.39 4.31 13.45
N ILE A 79 -8.51 5.20 14.43
CA ILE A 79 -7.44 6.12 14.84
C ILE A 79 -7.57 6.41 16.33
N SER A 80 -6.50 6.88 16.97
CA SER A 80 -6.54 7.28 18.37
C SER A 80 -7.61 8.33 18.68
N ALA A 81 -8.32 8.17 19.79
CA ALA A 81 -9.25 9.18 20.33
C ALA A 81 -8.56 10.50 20.70
N ALA A 82 -7.24 10.47 20.94
CA ALA A 82 -6.44 11.64 21.30
C ALA A 82 -5.88 12.39 20.08
N SER A 83 -6.09 11.89 18.85
CA SER A 83 -5.51 12.49 17.64
C SER A 83 -6.15 13.81 17.21
N GLY A 84 -7.37 14.09 17.67
CA GLY A 84 -8.18 15.23 17.22
C GLY A 84 -8.81 15.05 15.84
N ALA A 85 -8.62 13.90 15.18
CA ALA A 85 -9.22 13.62 13.88
C ALA A 85 -10.75 13.43 13.96
N GLN A 86 -11.44 13.74 12.88
CA GLN A 86 -12.88 13.60 12.69
C GLN A 86 -13.18 12.64 11.54
N GLY A 87 -14.27 11.88 11.65
CA GLY A 87 -14.74 10.99 10.57
C GLY A 87 -14.28 9.53 10.67
N ALA A 88 -13.53 9.16 11.72
CA ALA A 88 -13.19 7.76 11.97
C ALA A 88 -14.42 6.96 12.45
N ASP A 89 -14.47 5.68 12.11
CA ASP A 89 -15.50 4.76 12.62
C ASP A 89 -15.21 4.32 14.05
N ARG A 90 -13.92 4.26 14.41
CA ARG A 90 -13.45 3.81 15.73
C ARG A 90 -12.37 4.74 16.27
N TYR A 91 -12.66 5.30 17.43
CA TYR A 91 -11.70 6.10 18.20
C TYR A 91 -11.09 5.25 19.30
N LEU A 92 -9.81 4.90 19.12
CA LEU A 92 -9.07 3.95 19.96
C LEU A 92 -8.50 4.61 21.22
N ARG A 93 -8.54 3.89 22.33
CA ARG A 93 -7.94 4.26 23.62
C ARG A 93 -6.94 3.20 24.09
N ASP A 94 -6.12 3.54 25.09
CA ASP A 94 -5.21 2.59 25.74
C ASP A 94 -5.97 1.33 26.19
N GLY A 95 -5.46 0.15 25.82
CA GLY A 95 -6.05 -1.14 26.15
C GLY A 95 -7.13 -1.66 25.18
N ASP A 96 -7.61 -0.83 24.24
CA ASP A 96 -8.56 -1.29 23.22
C ASP A 96 -7.93 -2.37 22.32
N ARG A 97 -8.79 -3.20 21.72
CA ARG A 97 -8.37 -4.27 20.79
C ARG A 97 -8.89 -4.04 19.38
N CYS A 98 -7.98 -4.15 18.41
CA CYS A 98 -8.28 -4.22 16.99
C CYS A 98 -8.21 -5.69 16.55
N ALA A 99 -9.35 -6.38 16.53
CA ALA A 99 -9.44 -7.79 16.15
C ALA A 99 -9.51 -7.99 14.62
N PHE A 100 -8.96 -9.12 14.17
CA PHE A 100 -9.03 -9.64 12.81
C PHE A 100 -8.97 -11.17 12.88
N GLY A 101 -10.12 -11.82 12.72
CA GLY A 101 -10.29 -13.23 13.00
C GLY A 101 -10.05 -13.56 14.46
N ALA A 102 -9.26 -14.61 14.72
CA ALA A 102 -8.85 -15.00 16.06
C ALA A 102 -7.67 -14.20 16.62
N ARG A 103 -7.10 -13.26 15.84
CA ARG A 103 -5.94 -12.45 16.21
C ARG A 103 -6.37 -11.03 16.57
N TYR A 104 -5.54 -10.32 17.33
CA TYR A 104 -5.79 -8.90 17.62
C TYR A 104 -4.51 -8.12 17.88
N LEU A 105 -4.60 -6.80 17.68
CA LEU A 105 -3.65 -5.82 18.17
C LEU A 105 -4.23 -5.11 19.40
N THR A 106 -3.46 -5.02 20.48
CA THR A 106 -3.79 -4.22 21.66
C THR A 106 -3.18 -2.83 21.51
N VAL A 107 -3.99 -1.80 21.71
CA VAL A 107 -3.57 -0.41 21.65
C VAL A 107 -2.81 -0.05 22.92
N ARG A 108 -1.60 0.50 22.77
CA ARG A 108 -0.86 1.19 23.84
C ARG A 108 -0.76 2.67 23.48
N ALA A 109 -1.23 3.55 24.35
CA ALA A 109 -1.06 4.98 24.17
C ALA A 109 0.41 5.35 24.33
N THR A 110 1.00 5.95 23.29
CA THR A 110 2.43 6.29 23.22
C THR A 110 2.63 7.72 22.72
N PRO A 111 2.06 8.73 23.43
CA PRO A 111 2.18 10.12 23.01
C PRO A 111 3.63 10.60 23.07
N GLY A 112 3.94 11.61 22.28
CA GLY A 112 5.23 12.29 22.34
C GLY A 112 5.71 12.78 20.99
N HIS A 113 5.60 11.96 19.94
CA HIS A 113 5.73 12.46 18.56
C HIS A 113 4.55 13.36 18.22
N THR A 114 3.34 12.87 18.48
CA THR A 114 2.11 13.65 18.59
C THR A 114 1.40 13.31 19.90
N ASN A 115 0.42 14.10 20.32
CA ASN A 115 -0.45 13.75 21.45
C ASN A 115 -1.34 12.51 21.18
N GLY A 116 -1.59 12.22 19.90
CA GLY A 116 -2.46 11.13 19.44
C GLY A 116 -1.76 9.82 19.14
N CYS A 117 -0.43 9.74 19.26
CA CYS A 117 0.31 8.53 18.93
C CYS A 117 -0.14 7.33 19.76
N ILE A 118 -0.39 6.23 19.05
CA ILE A 118 -0.58 4.90 19.62
C ILE A 118 0.41 3.92 19.00
N SER A 119 0.76 2.89 19.77
CA SER A 119 1.48 1.72 19.27
C SER A 119 0.58 0.49 19.38
N LEU A 120 0.71 -0.43 18.44
CA LEU A 120 -0.18 -1.58 18.30
C LEU A 120 0.60 -2.86 18.59
N VAL A 121 0.23 -3.58 19.65
CA VAL A 121 0.96 -4.78 20.11
C VAL A 121 0.19 -6.04 19.74
N LEU A 122 0.83 -6.97 19.04
CA LEU A 122 0.21 -8.25 18.69
C LEU A 122 -0.13 -9.08 19.93
N ASP A 123 -1.22 -9.83 19.86
CA ASP A 123 -1.76 -10.63 20.97
C ASP A 123 -0.76 -11.55 21.70
N ASP A 124 0.26 -12.05 21.02
CA ASP A 124 1.34 -12.89 21.56
C ASP A 124 2.61 -12.10 21.93
N GLU A 125 2.56 -10.77 21.86
CA GLU A 125 3.65 -9.82 22.10
C GLU A 125 4.93 -10.09 21.29
N SER A 126 4.85 -10.88 20.21
CA SER A 126 6.01 -11.14 19.34
C SER A 126 6.37 -9.94 18.45
N MET A 127 5.41 -9.04 18.21
CA MET A 127 5.54 -7.86 17.35
C MET A 127 4.79 -6.67 17.94
N ALA A 128 5.34 -5.46 17.78
CA ALA A 128 4.65 -4.21 18.02
C ALA A 128 4.92 -3.20 16.89
N PHE A 129 3.88 -2.47 16.49
CA PHE A 129 3.95 -1.40 15.50
C PHE A 129 4.05 -0.08 16.24
N THR A 130 5.19 0.59 16.14
CA THR A 130 5.55 1.69 17.03
C THR A 130 5.16 3.07 16.51
N GLY A 131 4.60 3.14 15.30
CA GLY A 131 4.37 4.40 14.60
C GLY A 131 5.68 5.21 14.56
N ASP A 132 5.57 6.51 14.80
CA ASP A 132 6.71 7.40 14.95
C ASP A 132 7.11 7.65 16.42
N CYS A 133 6.60 6.85 17.37
CA CYS A 133 7.07 6.93 18.75
C CYS A 133 8.53 6.45 18.85
N LEU A 134 8.80 5.22 18.38
CA LEU A 134 10.12 4.60 18.40
C LEU A 134 10.50 4.15 17.00
N LEU A 135 11.66 4.60 16.53
CA LEU A 135 12.24 4.25 15.22
C LEU A 135 13.48 3.36 15.41
N ILE A 136 14.00 2.80 14.32
CA ILE A 136 15.21 1.97 14.37
C ILE A 136 16.43 2.86 14.68
N ARG A 137 16.96 2.72 15.92
CA ARG A 137 18.02 3.56 16.49
C ARG A 137 17.67 5.05 16.53
N GLY A 138 16.40 5.37 16.73
CA GLY A 138 15.92 6.75 16.78
C GLY A 138 14.52 6.87 17.34
N THR A 139 13.91 8.03 17.16
CA THR A 139 12.53 8.34 17.53
C THR A 139 11.95 9.31 16.50
N GLY A 140 10.62 9.45 16.46
CA GLY A 140 10.00 10.59 15.79
C GLY A 140 10.42 11.90 16.42
N ARG A 141 10.23 12.99 15.68
CA ARG A 141 10.43 14.37 16.14
C ARG A 141 9.36 14.78 17.15
N THR A 142 9.58 15.81 17.97
CA THR A 142 8.67 16.19 19.07
C THR A 142 8.33 17.69 19.06
N ASP A 143 8.56 18.39 17.97
CA ASP A 143 8.52 19.85 17.84
C ASP A 143 7.30 20.36 17.04
N PHE A 144 6.43 19.46 16.58
CA PHE A 144 5.16 19.74 15.89
C PHE A 144 4.03 18.91 16.52
N GLN A 145 2.77 19.17 16.12
CA GLN A 145 1.60 18.33 16.45
C GLN A 145 1.47 17.98 17.94
N GLN A 146 1.67 19.00 18.80
CA GLN A 146 1.65 18.85 20.26
C GLN A 146 2.65 17.81 20.80
N GLY A 147 3.73 17.58 20.07
CA GLY A 147 4.83 16.73 20.48
C GLY A 147 5.50 17.23 21.76
N ASP A 148 6.00 16.28 22.54
CA ASP A 148 6.68 16.53 23.81
C ASP A 148 7.74 15.45 24.02
N PRO A 149 9.04 15.80 24.07
CA PRO A 149 10.10 14.81 24.24
C PRO A 149 10.04 14.11 25.60
N ARG A 150 9.55 14.76 26.66
CA ARG A 150 9.41 14.10 27.97
C ARG A 150 8.28 13.09 27.95
N ALA A 151 7.15 13.45 27.32
CA ALA A 151 6.07 12.49 27.09
C ALA A 151 6.55 11.30 26.27
N LEU A 152 7.33 11.55 25.21
CA LEU A 152 7.89 10.50 24.35
C LEU A 152 8.82 9.56 25.12
N TYR A 153 9.73 10.09 25.93
CA TYR A 153 10.62 9.29 26.77
C TYR A 153 9.83 8.36 27.69
N ARG A 154 8.84 8.90 28.41
CA ARG A 154 7.98 8.12 29.32
C ARG A 154 7.15 7.09 28.57
N ALA A 155 6.64 7.42 27.39
CA ALA A 155 5.91 6.50 26.53
C ALA A 155 6.79 5.31 26.12
N VAL A 156 7.99 5.56 25.59
CA VAL A 156 8.91 4.49 25.19
C VAL A 156 9.30 3.62 26.38
N HIS A 157 9.75 4.21 27.48
CA HIS A 157 10.23 3.46 28.65
C HIS A 157 9.10 2.71 29.37
N GLY A 158 7.94 3.34 29.56
CA GLY A 158 6.83 2.76 30.31
C GLY A 158 5.94 1.81 29.50
N ARG A 159 5.89 1.97 28.16
CA ARG A 159 4.93 1.24 27.31
C ARG A 159 5.59 0.33 26.28
N LEU A 160 6.78 0.64 25.77
CA LEU A 160 7.45 -0.18 24.75
C LEU A 160 8.58 -1.02 25.34
N PHE A 161 9.43 -0.44 26.19
CA PHE A 161 10.54 -1.18 26.82
C PHE A 161 10.11 -2.18 27.92
N THR A 162 8.82 -2.18 28.25
CA THR A 162 8.18 -3.17 29.13
C THR A 162 7.74 -4.44 28.39
N LEU A 163 7.77 -4.44 27.05
CA LEU A 163 7.53 -5.65 26.24
C LEU A 163 8.69 -6.66 26.36
N PRO A 164 8.48 -7.92 25.96
CA PRO A 164 9.55 -8.92 25.90
C PRO A 164 10.73 -8.42 25.07
N ALA A 165 11.96 -8.70 25.51
CA ALA A 165 13.17 -8.22 24.81
C ALA A 165 13.26 -8.70 23.35
N ALA A 166 12.68 -9.86 23.03
CA ALA A 166 12.64 -10.42 21.68
C ALA A 166 11.48 -9.88 20.82
N CYS A 167 10.57 -9.06 21.37
CA CYS A 167 9.49 -8.44 20.63
C CYS A 167 10.06 -7.58 19.51
N LEU A 168 9.67 -7.87 18.27
CA LEU A 168 10.05 -7.09 17.10
C LEU A 168 9.29 -5.76 17.08
N LEU A 169 10.00 -4.70 16.73
CA LEU A 169 9.47 -3.34 16.64
C LEU A 169 9.49 -2.89 15.19
N TYR A 170 8.31 -2.53 14.70
CA TYR A 170 8.05 -2.12 13.33
C TYR A 170 7.61 -0.64 13.31
N PRO A 171 8.50 0.29 12.91
CA PRO A 171 8.19 1.72 12.91
C PRO A 171 7.31 2.13 11.72
N ALA A 172 6.72 3.31 11.76
CA ALA A 172 6.05 3.88 10.58
C ALA A 172 7.05 4.38 9.52
N HIS A 173 8.29 4.71 9.90
CA HIS A 173 9.28 5.22 8.95
C HIS A 173 10.69 4.64 9.15
N ASP A 174 11.43 4.51 8.04
CA ASP A 174 12.88 4.40 8.05
C ASP A 174 13.49 5.05 6.80
N TYR A 175 14.65 5.68 6.97
CA TYR A 175 15.31 6.47 5.92
C TYR A 175 16.63 5.84 5.45
N ARG A 176 16.93 4.60 5.85
CA ARG A 176 18.20 3.90 5.62
C ARG A 176 18.04 2.48 5.05
N GLY A 177 16.81 2.04 4.78
CA GLY A 177 16.50 0.69 4.30
C GLY A 177 16.48 -0.36 5.40
N LEU A 178 16.37 0.03 6.67
CA LEU A 178 16.18 -0.88 7.80
C LEU A 178 14.68 -1.14 8.00
N THR A 179 14.31 -2.40 8.22
CA THR A 179 12.91 -2.84 8.17
C THR A 179 12.30 -3.10 9.54
N ALA A 180 13.09 -3.53 10.51
CA ALA A 180 12.64 -3.78 11.88
C ALA A 180 13.80 -3.67 12.87
N THR A 181 13.46 -3.59 14.15
CA THR A 181 14.40 -3.81 15.27
C THR A 181 13.70 -4.61 16.37
N SER A 182 14.26 -4.65 17.58
CA SER A 182 13.65 -5.32 18.72
C SER A 182 13.74 -4.45 19.98
N VAL A 183 12.88 -4.76 20.95
CA VAL A 183 12.90 -4.09 22.26
C VAL A 183 14.27 -4.18 22.92
N GLY A 184 14.89 -5.37 22.91
CA GLY A 184 16.20 -5.58 23.52
C GLY A 184 17.32 -4.79 22.85
N GLU A 185 17.25 -4.62 21.53
CA GLU A 185 18.19 -3.77 20.79
C GLU A 185 18.01 -2.30 21.13
N GLU A 186 16.80 -1.76 21.04
CA GLU A 186 16.54 -0.34 21.28
C GLU A 186 16.80 0.03 22.74
N ARG A 187 16.44 -0.83 23.70
CA ARG A 187 16.74 -0.59 25.12
C ARG A 187 18.24 -0.46 25.40
N ARG A 188 19.09 -1.17 24.64
CA ARG A 188 20.55 -1.16 24.84
C ARG A 188 21.27 -0.14 23.96
N PHE A 189 20.78 0.08 22.74
CA PHE A 189 21.55 0.70 21.67
C PHE A 189 20.84 1.87 21.00
N ASN A 190 19.61 2.23 21.41
CA ASN A 190 19.02 3.48 20.93
C ASN A 190 19.88 4.65 21.42
N PRO A 191 20.47 5.45 20.52
CA PRO A 191 21.44 6.48 20.88
C PRO A 191 20.80 7.71 21.54
N ARG A 192 19.47 7.81 21.56
CA ARG A 192 18.75 8.95 22.13
C ARG A 192 18.19 8.67 23.53
N LEU A 193 17.69 7.46 23.74
CA LEU A 193 16.94 7.11 24.96
C LEU A 193 17.20 5.68 25.50
N GLY A 194 18.13 4.94 24.90
CA GLY A 194 18.56 3.62 25.37
C GLY A 194 19.70 3.71 26.39
N GLY A 195 20.12 2.57 26.92
CA GLY A 195 21.14 2.49 27.96
C GLY A 195 20.70 3.21 29.24
N ASP A 196 21.61 4.01 29.81
CA ASP A 196 21.38 4.75 31.05
C ASP A 196 21.00 6.23 30.82
N LEU A 197 20.61 6.60 29.58
CA LEU A 197 20.21 7.97 29.25
C LEU A 197 18.94 8.38 30.00
N SER A 198 19.00 9.54 30.68
CA SER A 198 17.89 10.09 31.44
C SER A 198 16.86 10.81 30.55
N GLU A 199 15.69 11.12 31.13
CA GLU A 199 14.67 11.95 30.46
C GLU A 199 15.22 13.33 30.06
N ASP A 200 16.09 13.92 30.88
CA ASP A 200 16.71 15.22 30.62
C ASP A 200 17.74 15.14 29.48
N ASP A 201 18.53 14.08 29.41
CA ASP A 201 19.46 13.84 28.30
C ASP A 201 18.70 13.73 26.97
N PHE A 202 17.61 12.97 26.96
CA PHE A 202 16.75 12.81 25.79
C PHE A 202 16.09 14.13 25.38
N ALA A 203 15.48 14.86 26.32
CA ALA A 203 14.86 16.15 26.03
C ALA A 203 15.89 17.16 25.49
N GLY A 204 17.08 17.20 26.08
CA GLY A 204 18.22 17.98 25.59
C GLY A 204 18.60 17.61 24.15
N TYR A 205 18.70 16.32 23.84
CA TYR A 205 18.96 15.84 22.48
C TYR A 205 17.89 16.31 21.50
N MET A 206 16.61 16.09 21.82
CA MET A 206 15.49 16.38 20.91
C MET A 206 15.34 17.88 20.62
N HIS A 207 15.56 18.76 21.61
CA HIS A 207 15.53 20.21 21.40
C HIS A 207 16.64 20.73 20.47
N ASN A 208 17.74 19.98 20.31
CA ASN A 208 18.90 20.37 19.52
C ASN A 208 19.01 19.62 18.18
N LEU A 209 17.96 18.91 17.76
CA LEU A 209 17.94 18.17 16.50
C LEU A 209 18.07 19.07 15.25
N GLY A 210 17.53 20.30 15.29
CA GLY A 210 17.64 21.27 14.20
C GLY A 210 17.06 20.79 12.86
N LEU A 211 16.01 19.96 12.88
CA LEU A 211 15.42 19.40 11.67
C LEU A 211 14.69 20.45 10.83
N PRO A 212 14.68 20.32 9.49
CA PRO A 212 13.89 21.20 8.63
C PRO A 212 12.39 21.05 8.92
N HIS A 213 11.62 22.07 8.53
CA HIS A 213 10.17 22.01 8.52
C HIS A 213 9.70 20.80 7.68
N PRO A 214 8.75 19.97 8.16
CA PRO A 214 8.26 18.84 7.37
C PRO A 214 7.63 19.31 6.07
N ARG A 215 7.94 18.64 4.96
CA ARG A 215 7.60 19.13 3.61
C ARG A 215 6.11 19.13 3.30
N GLN A 216 5.35 18.20 3.87
CA GLN A 216 3.94 17.97 3.55
C GLN A 216 2.98 18.34 4.69
N ILE A 217 3.47 18.86 5.82
CA ILE A 217 2.65 19.02 7.03
C ILE A 217 1.42 19.91 6.79
N ASP A 218 1.55 20.96 5.98
CA ASP A 218 0.47 21.90 5.67
C ASP A 218 -0.61 21.32 4.75
N VAL A 219 -0.36 20.16 4.13
CA VAL A 219 -1.28 19.43 3.26
C VAL A 219 -1.79 18.17 3.97
N ALA A 220 -0.86 17.35 4.47
CA ALA A 220 -1.13 16.06 5.09
C ALA A 220 -1.94 16.20 6.38
N VAL A 221 -1.54 17.08 7.31
CA VAL A 221 -2.22 17.18 8.61
C VAL A 221 -3.69 17.59 8.46
N PRO A 222 -4.05 18.63 7.69
CA PRO A 222 -5.46 18.98 7.48
C PRO A 222 -6.28 17.83 6.86
N ALA A 223 -5.72 17.11 5.87
CA ALA A 223 -6.40 15.97 5.25
C ALA A 223 -6.56 14.80 6.23
N ASN A 224 -5.52 14.51 7.02
CA ASN A 224 -5.49 13.39 7.95
C ASN A 224 -6.31 13.64 9.22
N LEU A 225 -6.52 14.90 9.60
CA LEU A 225 -7.54 15.28 10.59
C LEU A 225 -8.96 14.97 10.12
N LEU A 226 -9.16 14.74 8.82
CA LEU A 226 -10.41 14.24 8.24
C LEU A 226 -10.24 12.81 7.70
N CYS A 227 -9.33 12.02 8.30
CA CYS A 227 -9.07 10.63 7.95
C CYS A 227 -8.70 10.37 6.47
N GLY A 228 -8.05 11.33 5.82
CA GLY A 228 -7.64 11.22 4.43
C GLY A 228 -8.75 11.56 3.42
N VAL A 229 -9.84 12.20 3.87
CA VAL A 229 -10.81 12.81 2.94
C VAL A 229 -10.05 13.81 2.08
N ALA A 230 -10.04 13.56 0.77
CA ALA A 230 -9.31 14.38 -0.19
C ALA A 230 -9.90 15.79 -0.26
N ALA A 231 -9.32 16.73 0.48
CA ALA A 231 -9.43 18.14 0.14
C ALA A 231 -8.54 18.37 -1.10
N SER A 232 -9.16 18.27 -2.29
CA SER A 232 -8.59 18.71 -3.58
C SER A 232 -7.36 17.99 -4.14
N ALA A 233 -7.34 16.64 -4.18
CA ALA A 233 -6.41 15.93 -5.07
C ALA A 233 -7.08 15.63 -6.43
N PRO A 234 -6.61 16.21 -7.55
CA PRO A 234 -7.12 15.91 -8.90
C PRO A 234 -6.70 14.50 -9.32
N ASP A 235 -7.63 13.70 -9.86
CA ASP A 235 -7.50 12.52 -10.73
C ASP A 235 -6.39 11.45 -10.52
N ALA A 236 -5.49 11.57 -9.55
CA ALA A 236 -4.34 10.68 -9.37
C ALA A 236 -4.74 9.23 -9.09
N GLN A 237 -5.99 9.02 -8.67
CA GLN A 237 -6.59 7.72 -8.46
C GLN A 237 -7.89 7.49 -9.24
N ALA A 238 -8.19 8.33 -10.24
CA ALA A 238 -9.30 8.12 -11.17
C ALA A 238 -9.18 6.73 -11.82
N GLU A 239 -10.12 5.86 -11.50
CA GLU A 239 -10.16 4.52 -12.10
C GLU A 239 -10.27 4.67 -13.61
N ALA A 240 -9.56 3.81 -14.34
CA ALA A 240 -9.69 3.80 -15.79
C ALA A 240 -11.14 3.41 -16.13
N ASP A 241 -11.84 4.33 -16.80
CA ASP A 241 -13.30 4.27 -17.01
C ASP A 241 -13.69 3.69 -18.37
N TRP A 242 -12.70 3.37 -19.21
CA TRP A 242 -12.92 2.87 -20.56
C TRP A 242 -13.29 1.38 -20.63
N ALA A 243 -13.07 0.61 -19.55
CA ALA A 243 -13.44 -0.80 -19.43
C ALA A 243 -13.50 -1.25 -17.95
N PRO A 244 -14.10 -2.41 -17.64
CA PRO A 244 -13.92 -3.07 -16.35
C PRO A 244 -12.48 -3.57 -16.22
N LEU A 245 -11.70 -2.86 -15.40
CA LEU A 245 -10.26 -3.10 -15.23
C LEU A 245 -9.91 -3.38 -13.78
N VAL A 246 -8.97 -4.31 -13.60
CA VAL A 246 -8.37 -4.63 -12.30
C VAL A 246 -6.90 -4.27 -12.34
N TYR A 247 -6.42 -3.55 -11.33
CA TYR A 247 -4.99 -3.27 -11.20
C TYR A 247 -4.32 -4.39 -10.41
N THR A 248 -3.25 -4.97 -10.94
CA THR A 248 -2.50 -6.04 -10.28
C THR A 248 -1.48 -5.47 -9.28
N PHE A 249 -1.07 -6.26 -8.30
CA PHE A 249 -0.02 -5.85 -7.36
C PHE A 249 1.33 -5.64 -8.08
N ALA A 250 1.52 -6.32 -9.21
CA ALA A 250 2.68 -6.16 -10.10
C ALA A 250 2.69 -4.84 -10.89
N GLY A 251 1.61 -4.03 -10.83
CA GLY A 251 1.63 -2.65 -11.31
C GLY A 251 1.12 -2.44 -12.74
N PHE A 252 0.23 -3.30 -13.23
CA PHE A 252 -0.40 -3.13 -14.54
C PHE A 252 -1.89 -3.43 -14.48
N TRP A 253 -2.65 -2.96 -15.47
CA TRP A 253 -4.08 -3.21 -15.55
C TRP A 253 -4.36 -4.48 -16.31
N GLU A 254 -5.32 -5.26 -15.83
CA GLU A 254 -5.92 -6.38 -16.53
C GLU A 254 -7.37 -6.08 -16.86
N ILE A 255 -7.79 -6.51 -18.04
CA ILE A 255 -9.16 -6.34 -18.51
C ILE A 255 -10.01 -7.58 -18.24
N ASP A 256 -11.27 -7.37 -17.91
CA ASP A 256 -12.24 -8.46 -17.82
C ASP A 256 -12.43 -9.14 -19.19
N PRO A 257 -12.21 -10.47 -19.29
CA PRO A 257 -12.27 -11.17 -20.57
C PRO A 257 -13.68 -11.27 -21.15
N GLN A 258 -14.73 -11.24 -20.32
CA GLN A 258 -16.12 -11.26 -20.80
C GLN A 258 -16.48 -9.95 -21.47
N TRP A 259 -16.21 -8.83 -20.79
CA TRP A 259 -16.43 -7.52 -21.37
C TRP A 259 -15.63 -7.32 -22.66
N LEU A 260 -14.37 -7.78 -22.69
CA LEU A 260 -13.54 -7.70 -23.88
C LEU A 260 -14.17 -8.44 -25.07
N GLU A 261 -14.69 -9.66 -24.87
CA GLU A 261 -15.33 -10.45 -25.93
C GLU A 261 -16.55 -9.73 -26.53
N ASP A 262 -17.38 -9.14 -25.67
CA ASP A 262 -18.59 -8.43 -26.07
C ASP A 262 -18.28 -7.07 -26.74
N HIS A 263 -17.06 -6.53 -26.55
CA HIS A 263 -16.67 -5.17 -26.98
C HIS A 263 -15.37 -5.13 -27.80
N LEU A 264 -14.97 -6.22 -28.46
CA LEU A 264 -13.74 -6.27 -29.28
C LEU A 264 -13.58 -5.06 -30.23
N PRO A 265 -14.63 -4.55 -30.92
CA PRO A 265 -14.49 -3.38 -31.80
C PRO A 265 -14.12 -2.07 -31.08
N ALA A 266 -14.41 -1.96 -29.78
CA ALA A 266 -14.14 -0.76 -28.98
C ALA A 266 -12.64 -0.58 -28.64
N VAL A 267 -11.83 -1.64 -28.79
CA VAL A 267 -10.42 -1.65 -28.43
C VAL A 267 -9.53 -2.04 -29.61
N GLN A 268 -8.22 -1.86 -29.44
CA GLN A 268 -7.19 -2.37 -30.33
C GLN A 268 -6.54 -3.58 -29.67
N VAL A 269 -6.80 -4.78 -30.17
CA VAL A 269 -6.15 -5.98 -29.65
C VAL A 269 -4.78 -6.15 -30.30
N VAL A 270 -3.73 -6.16 -29.49
CA VAL A 270 -2.34 -6.33 -29.94
C VAL A 270 -1.83 -7.67 -29.44
N ASP A 271 -1.66 -8.61 -30.37
CA ASP A 271 -1.09 -9.91 -30.07
C ASP A 271 0.43 -9.84 -30.17
N VAL A 272 1.10 -10.08 -29.05
CA VAL A 272 2.57 -9.95 -28.93
C VAL A 272 3.30 -11.29 -28.94
N ARG A 273 2.61 -12.36 -29.37
CA ARG A 273 3.23 -13.67 -29.60
C ARG A 273 4.08 -13.66 -30.87
N GLU A 274 4.86 -14.72 -31.03
CA GLU A 274 5.60 -14.95 -32.27
C GLU A 274 4.62 -15.32 -33.42
N PRO A 275 4.98 -15.08 -34.70
CA PRO A 275 4.09 -15.31 -35.84
C PRO A 275 3.54 -16.75 -35.97
N ASP A 276 4.34 -17.75 -35.58
CA ASP A 276 3.97 -19.16 -35.56
C ASP A 276 2.93 -19.48 -34.46
N GLU A 277 2.99 -18.77 -33.34
CA GLU A 277 1.97 -18.89 -32.29
C GLU A 277 0.65 -18.21 -32.68
N PHE A 278 0.69 -17.09 -33.43
CA PHE A 278 -0.50 -16.34 -33.87
C PHE A 278 -1.38 -17.16 -34.85
N THR A 279 -0.72 -17.93 -35.72
CA THR A 279 -1.34 -18.88 -36.67
C THR A 279 -1.40 -20.31 -36.12
N GLY A 280 -0.95 -20.51 -34.88
CA GLY A 280 -0.90 -21.80 -34.23
C GLY A 280 -2.26 -22.30 -33.71
N PRO A 281 -2.26 -23.43 -32.98
CA PRO A 281 -3.49 -24.13 -32.57
C PRO A 281 -4.36 -23.36 -31.57
N LEU A 282 -3.81 -22.34 -30.90
CA LEU A 282 -4.58 -21.47 -30.02
C LEU A 282 -5.39 -20.41 -30.80
N GLY A 283 -5.13 -20.24 -32.09
CA GLY A 283 -5.70 -19.15 -32.89
C GLY A 283 -5.31 -17.78 -32.32
N HIS A 284 -6.12 -16.76 -32.60
CA HIS A 284 -5.99 -15.40 -32.08
C HIS A 284 -7.37 -14.75 -31.88
N LEU A 285 -7.43 -13.64 -31.13
CA LEU A 285 -8.68 -12.89 -30.97
C LEU A 285 -9.11 -12.25 -32.32
N PRO A 286 -10.41 -12.17 -32.62
CA PRO A 286 -10.90 -11.47 -33.81
C PRO A 286 -10.41 -10.01 -33.87
N GLY A 287 -9.90 -9.60 -35.04
CA GLY A 287 -9.40 -8.24 -35.27
C GLY A 287 -8.05 -7.93 -34.60
N ALA A 288 -7.37 -8.92 -34.01
CA ALA A 288 -6.06 -8.71 -33.40
C ALA A 288 -4.98 -8.34 -34.43
N THR A 289 -4.16 -7.35 -34.09
CA THR A 289 -2.96 -6.98 -34.84
C THR A 289 -1.75 -7.71 -34.25
N SER A 290 -1.04 -8.47 -35.08
CA SER A 290 0.16 -9.21 -34.68
C SER A 290 1.39 -8.30 -34.69
N ILE A 291 1.92 -8.00 -33.50
CA ILE A 291 3.16 -7.24 -33.30
C ILE A 291 3.99 -7.95 -32.22
N PRO A 292 4.93 -8.83 -32.58
CA PRO A 292 5.75 -9.57 -31.62
C PRO A 292 6.41 -8.63 -30.60
N LEU A 293 6.54 -9.08 -29.35
CA LEU A 293 7.03 -8.23 -28.25
C LEU A 293 8.37 -7.55 -28.56
N GLY A 294 9.29 -8.24 -29.24
CA GLY A 294 10.60 -7.71 -29.62
C GLY A 294 10.55 -6.56 -30.63
N GLU A 295 9.47 -6.46 -31.40
CA GLU A 295 9.26 -5.42 -32.42
C GLU A 295 8.38 -4.27 -31.92
N LEU A 296 7.61 -4.50 -30.85
CA LEU A 296 6.56 -3.60 -30.38
C LEU A 296 7.06 -2.16 -30.14
N ALA A 297 8.25 -1.99 -29.58
CA ALA A 297 8.80 -0.66 -29.32
C ALA A 297 9.04 0.15 -30.62
N ALA A 298 9.49 -0.50 -31.68
CA ALA A 298 9.73 0.13 -32.99
C ALA A 298 8.42 0.35 -33.76
N ARG A 299 7.43 -0.52 -33.53
CA ARG A 299 6.15 -0.57 -34.27
C ARG A 299 4.98 0.07 -33.53
N ALA A 300 5.19 0.61 -32.34
CA ALA A 300 4.13 1.25 -31.54
C ALA A 300 3.42 2.40 -32.28
N GLY A 301 4.09 3.03 -33.26
CA GLY A 301 3.48 4.06 -34.12
C GLY A 301 2.39 3.55 -35.07
N GLU A 302 2.24 2.23 -35.22
CA GLU A 302 1.14 1.62 -35.99
C GLU A 302 -0.20 1.65 -35.24
N LEU A 303 -0.17 1.87 -33.92
CA LEU A 303 -1.35 1.85 -33.06
C LEU A 303 -1.92 3.27 -32.88
N ALA A 304 -3.25 3.38 -32.89
CA ALA A 304 -3.93 4.65 -32.65
C ALA A 304 -3.84 5.03 -31.16
N ARG A 305 -3.50 6.28 -30.84
CA ARG A 305 -3.33 6.73 -29.44
C ARG A 305 -4.63 7.07 -28.74
N ASP A 306 -5.68 7.36 -29.51
CA ASP A 306 -7.02 7.73 -29.06
C ASP A 306 -7.93 6.52 -28.80
N ARG A 307 -7.45 5.30 -29.04
CA ARG A 307 -8.20 4.07 -28.80
C ARG A 307 -7.50 3.19 -27.76
N PRO A 308 -8.23 2.61 -26.80
CA PRO A 308 -7.64 1.71 -25.82
C PRO A 308 -6.95 0.51 -26.45
N VAL A 309 -5.85 0.06 -25.84
CA VAL A 309 -5.07 -1.09 -26.30
C VAL A 309 -5.17 -2.23 -25.30
N VAL A 310 -5.48 -3.43 -25.81
CA VAL A 310 -5.45 -4.67 -25.03
C VAL A 310 -4.34 -5.57 -25.58
N THR A 311 -3.34 -5.86 -24.76
CA THR A 311 -2.25 -6.74 -25.15
C THR A 311 -2.56 -8.18 -24.80
N VAL A 312 -2.26 -9.10 -25.73
CA VAL A 312 -2.51 -10.53 -25.58
C VAL A 312 -1.24 -11.30 -25.89
N CYS A 313 -0.96 -12.32 -25.08
CA CYS A 313 0.04 -13.32 -25.43
C CYS A 313 -0.46 -14.73 -25.10
N ARG A 314 0.42 -15.73 -25.11
CA ARG A 314 0.04 -17.12 -24.82
C ARG A 314 -0.59 -17.28 -23.43
N ALA A 315 -0.03 -16.65 -22.40
CA ALA A 315 -0.39 -16.90 -21.00
C ALA A 315 -0.44 -15.64 -20.10
N GLY A 316 -0.37 -14.43 -20.68
CA GLY A 316 -0.42 -13.16 -19.94
C GLY A 316 0.95 -12.52 -19.60
N GLY A 317 2.05 -13.27 -19.61
CA GLY A 317 3.37 -12.74 -19.22
C GLY A 317 3.97 -11.70 -20.18
N ARG A 318 4.14 -12.05 -21.46
CA ARG A 318 4.70 -11.14 -22.49
C ARG A 318 3.80 -9.93 -22.73
N SER A 319 2.49 -10.11 -22.60
CA SER A 319 1.50 -9.05 -22.79
C SER A 319 1.50 -8.05 -21.63
N ALA A 320 1.74 -8.48 -20.39
CA ALA A 320 1.99 -7.57 -19.27
C ALA A 320 3.25 -6.71 -19.51
N GLN A 321 4.33 -7.28 -20.02
CA GLN A 321 5.51 -6.48 -20.41
C GLN A 321 5.18 -5.50 -21.54
N ALA A 322 4.35 -5.91 -22.50
CA ALA A 322 3.88 -5.03 -23.58
C ALA A 322 3.11 -3.81 -23.05
N THR A 323 2.30 -3.96 -21.98
CA THR A 323 1.60 -2.80 -21.39
C THR A 323 2.58 -1.76 -20.84
N VAL A 324 3.70 -2.20 -20.24
CA VAL A 324 4.76 -1.30 -19.74
C VAL A 324 5.43 -0.55 -20.90
N LEU A 325 5.73 -1.24 -22.00
CA LEU A 325 6.33 -0.63 -23.18
C LEU A 325 5.40 0.42 -23.81
N LEU A 326 4.13 0.09 -23.98
CA LEU A 326 3.14 1.01 -24.54
C LEU A 326 2.91 2.24 -23.65
N ARG A 327 2.84 2.06 -22.33
CA ARG A 327 2.77 3.19 -21.40
C ARG A 327 3.97 4.14 -21.52
N LYS A 328 5.19 3.58 -21.60
CA LYS A 328 6.40 4.38 -21.84
C LYS A 328 6.38 5.10 -23.19
N ALA A 329 5.69 4.54 -24.18
CA ALA A 329 5.49 5.16 -25.48
C ALA A 329 4.34 6.19 -25.51
N GLY A 330 3.68 6.46 -24.37
CA GLY A 330 2.62 7.46 -24.22
C GLY A 330 1.23 6.95 -24.58
N PHE A 331 0.94 5.67 -24.37
CA PHE A 331 -0.43 5.13 -24.40
C PHE A 331 -0.97 5.07 -22.97
N ASP A 332 -2.03 5.83 -22.69
CA ASP A 332 -2.59 5.95 -21.34
C ASP A 332 -3.59 4.83 -21.03
N ALA A 333 -4.43 4.47 -22.02
CA ALA A 333 -5.44 3.42 -21.93
C ALA A 333 -4.89 2.08 -22.44
N VAL A 334 -4.18 1.35 -21.58
CA VAL A 334 -3.59 0.04 -21.91
C VAL A 334 -3.89 -0.98 -20.82
N ALA A 335 -4.35 -2.16 -21.23
CA ALA A 335 -4.59 -3.30 -20.33
C ALA A 335 -4.04 -4.61 -20.91
N ASN A 336 -3.72 -5.54 -20.01
CA ASN A 336 -3.30 -6.90 -20.31
C ASN A 336 -4.52 -7.85 -20.29
N LEU A 337 -4.55 -8.84 -21.17
CA LEU A 337 -5.46 -9.97 -21.03
C LEU A 337 -4.84 -11.02 -20.08
N GLY A 338 -5.24 -10.98 -18.81
CA GLY A 338 -4.77 -11.91 -17.78
C GLY A 338 -5.04 -13.38 -18.17
N GLY A 339 -4.00 -14.23 -18.09
CA GLY A 339 -4.06 -15.64 -18.52
C GLY A 339 -3.95 -15.88 -20.04
N GLY A 340 -3.98 -14.83 -20.86
CA GLY A 340 -3.75 -14.86 -22.30
C GLY A 340 -4.65 -15.83 -23.08
N MET A 341 -4.16 -16.26 -24.25
CA MET A 341 -4.89 -17.18 -25.14
C MET A 341 -5.22 -18.53 -24.49
N LEU A 342 -4.39 -19.02 -23.56
CA LEU A 342 -4.70 -20.27 -22.85
C LEU A 342 -6.00 -20.17 -22.07
N ARG A 343 -6.16 -19.12 -21.25
CA ARG A 343 -7.40 -18.88 -20.49
C ARG A 343 -8.57 -18.60 -21.43
N TRP A 344 -8.35 -17.75 -22.44
CA TRP A 344 -9.37 -17.41 -23.44
C TRP A 344 -9.98 -18.64 -24.10
N ARG A 345 -9.14 -19.58 -24.56
CA ARG A 345 -9.59 -20.83 -25.19
C ARG A 345 -10.19 -21.80 -24.18
N ALA A 346 -9.66 -21.87 -22.95
CA ALA A 346 -10.20 -22.73 -21.90
C ALA A 346 -11.62 -22.32 -21.47
N GLU A 347 -11.94 -21.02 -21.53
CA GLU A 347 -13.27 -20.47 -21.26
C GLU A 347 -14.23 -20.59 -22.47
N GLY A 348 -13.79 -21.18 -23.59
CA GLY A 348 -14.62 -21.39 -24.78
C GLY A 348 -14.94 -20.11 -25.57
N ARG A 349 -14.15 -19.05 -25.39
CA ARG A 349 -14.36 -17.75 -26.02
C ARG A 349 -13.99 -17.75 -27.50
N LEU A 350 -14.61 -16.85 -28.27
CA LEU A 350 -14.43 -16.74 -29.70
C LEU A 350 -12.97 -16.48 -30.07
N ALA A 351 -12.40 -17.34 -30.91
CA ALA A 351 -11.07 -17.16 -31.50
C ALA A 351 -11.14 -17.44 -33.00
N MET A 352 -10.33 -16.73 -33.76
CA MET A 352 -10.11 -17.00 -35.17
C MET A 352 -9.07 -18.11 -35.28
N ASP A 353 -9.39 -19.15 -36.04
CA ASP A 353 -8.44 -20.22 -36.33
C ASP A 353 -7.30 -19.68 -37.20
N GLY A 354 -6.10 -20.21 -36.98
CA GLY A 354 -4.90 -19.85 -37.74
C GLY A 354 -4.87 -20.40 -39.18
N THR A 355 -5.97 -20.96 -39.67
CA THR A 355 -6.07 -21.59 -40.99
C THR A 355 -6.82 -20.70 -41.98
N ALA A 356 -6.10 -20.23 -43.01
CA ALA A 356 -6.67 -20.14 -44.35
C ALA A 356 -6.63 -21.54 -45.00
#